data_AF-E9SHG9-F1
#
_entry.id   AF-E9SHG9-F1
#
_cell.length_a   1.000
_cell.length_b   1.000
_cell.length_c   1.000
_cell.angle_alpha   90.00
_cell.angle_beta   90.00
_cell.angle_gamma   90.00
#
_symmetry.space_group_name_H-M   'P 1'
#
loop_
_entity.id
_entity.type
_entity.pdbx_description
1 polymer ?
#
loop_
_entity_poly.entity_id
_entity_poly.type
_entity_poly.pdbx_seq_one_letter_code
_entity_poly.pdbx_strand_id
1 'polypeptide(L)'
;MKGCDFSMGIYTEKRDQLIEKIKGLEKRIASDTAKKKTLEDKLKEVSRLAMAEEYNCKPRELDEIITLEHSLLQKLRASGLSDDELLKLVGGGNTDTEKSDTVDLTADFGQQMSFTDKANPYED
;
A
#
# COMPACT_ATOMS: atom_id res chain seq x y z
N MET A 1 -30.57 -6.83 53.64
CA MET A 1 -29.86 -7.41 52.48
C MET A 1 -30.64 -7.16 51.17
N LYS A 2 -30.89 -5.90 50.77
CA LYS A 2 -31.60 -5.57 49.51
C LYS A 2 -30.76 -4.71 48.52
N GLY A 3 -29.57 -4.28 48.93
CA GLY A 3 -28.70 -3.42 48.11
C GLY A 3 -27.76 -4.17 47.15
N CYS A 4 -27.36 -5.41 47.49
CA CYS A 4 -26.42 -6.18 46.68
C CYS A 4 -27.03 -6.64 45.35
N ASP A 5 -28.29 -7.06 45.34
CA ASP A 5 -28.95 -7.62 44.14
C ASP A 5 -29.25 -6.54 43.09
N PHE A 6 -29.62 -5.33 43.53
CA PHE A 6 -29.83 -4.19 42.63
C PHE A 6 -28.53 -3.73 41.96
N SER A 7 -27.44 -3.65 42.74
CA SER A 7 -26.11 -3.35 42.23
C SER A 7 -25.68 -4.37 41.17
N MET A 8 -25.83 -5.67 41.44
CA MET A 8 -25.50 -6.73 40.50
C MET A 8 -26.32 -6.69 39.20
N GLY A 9 -27.60 -6.33 39.26
CA GLY A 9 -28.46 -6.17 38.08
C GLY A 9 -27.99 -5.08 37.11
N ILE A 10 -27.53 -3.95 37.63
CA ILE A 10 -26.97 -2.85 36.82
C ILE A 10 -25.64 -3.26 36.16
N TYR A 11 -24.80 -4.03 36.86
CA TYR A 11 -23.55 -4.54 36.29
C TYR A 11 -23.81 -5.55 35.17
N THR A 12 -24.79 -6.44 35.32
CA THR A 12 -25.16 -7.40 34.27
C THR A 12 -25.68 -6.68 33.02
N GLU A 13 -26.51 -5.66 33.18
CA GLU A 13 -27.05 -4.91 32.05
C GLU A 13 -25.95 -4.14 31.30
N LYS A 14 -25.04 -3.48 32.02
CA LYS A 14 -23.87 -2.81 31.40
C LYS A 14 -22.97 -3.81 30.67
N ARG A 15 -22.74 -4.99 31.24
CA ARG A 15 -21.97 -6.06 30.59
C ARG A 15 -22.63 -6.50 29.28
N ASP A 16 -23.94 -6.72 29.30
CA ASP A 16 -24.67 -7.20 28.14
C ASP A 16 -24.70 -6.12 27.02
N GLN A 17 -24.84 -4.84 27.40
CA GLN A 17 -24.69 -3.71 26.46
C GLN A 17 -23.30 -3.65 25.82
N LEU A 18 -22.24 -3.90 26.60
CA LEU A 18 -20.87 -3.94 26.08
C LEU A 18 -20.67 -5.13 25.13
N ILE A 19 -21.22 -6.30 25.47
CA ILE A 19 -21.17 -7.50 24.61
C ILE A 19 -21.84 -7.21 23.26
N GLU A 20 -23.02 -6.58 23.26
CA GLU A 20 -23.70 -6.25 22.00
C GLU A 20 -22.95 -5.20 21.17
N LYS A 21 -22.34 -4.20 21.82
CA LYS A 21 -21.46 -3.24 21.14
C LYS A 21 -20.24 -3.92 20.51
N ILE A 22 -19.61 -4.86 21.22
CA ILE A 22 -18.48 -5.65 20.72
C ILE A 22 -18.90 -6.43 19.48
N LYS A 23 -20.00 -7.18 19.54
CA LYS A 23 -20.53 -7.92 18.37
C LYS A 23 -20.82 -7.02 17.18
N GLY A 24 -21.37 -5.82 17.43
CA GLY A 24 -21.63 -4.82 16.40
C GLY A 24 -20.35 -4.27 15.76
N LEU A 25 -19.29 -4.08 16.54
CA LEU A 25 -17.97 -3.68 16.05
C LEU A 25 -17.31 -4.80 15.24
N GLU A 26 -17.33 -6.04 15.73
CA GLU A 26 -16.78 -7.21 15.02
C GLU A 26 -17.41 -7.38 13.63
N LYS A 27 -18.74 -7.25 13.53
CA LYS A 27 -19.45 -7.30 12.24
C LYS A 27 -19.01 -6.20 11.28
N ARG A 28 -18.82 -4.97 11.78
CA ARG A 28 -18.35 -3.84 10.96
C ARG A 28 -16.91 -4.06 10.49
N ILE A 29 -16.02 -4.48 11.38
CA ILE A 29 -14.63 -4.81 11.05
C ILE A 29 -14.59 -5.87 9.94
N ALA A 30 -15.37 -6.94 10.06
CA ALA A 30 -15.44 -7.99 9.05
C ALA A 30 -15.94 -7.46 7.69
N SER A 31 -17.05 -6.69 7.69
CA SER A 31 -17.59 -6.04 6.48
C SER A 31 -16.57 -5.13 5.81
N ASP A 32 -15.93 -4.25 6.60
CA ASP A 32 -15.04 -3.23 6.07
C ASP A 32 -13.72 -3.84 5.58
N THR A 33 -13.24 -4.90 6.24
CA THR A 33 -12.12 -5.71 5.75
C THR A 33 -12.45 -6.36 4.41
N ALA A 34 -13.66 -6.92 4.25
CA ALA A 34 -14.09 -7.50 2.99
C ALA A 34 -14.18 -6.43 1.87
N LYS A 35 -14.77 -5.27 2.17
CA LYS A 35 -14.85 -4.14 1.22
C LYS A 35 -13.47 -3.62 0.83
N LYS A 36 -12.55 -3.48 1.79
CA LYS A 36 -11.16 -3.08 1.55
C LYS A 36 -10.50 -4.03 0.55
N LYS A 37 -10.60 -5.34 0.78
CA LYS A 37 -10.08 -6.35 -0.14
C LYS A 37 -10.65 -6.21 -1.55
N THR A 38 -11.97 -6.05 -1.68
CA THR A 38 -12.61 -5.83 -3.00
C THR A 38 -12.12 -4.57 -3.70
N LEU A 39 -11.91 -3.47 -2.95
CA LEU A 39 -11.40 -2.22 -3.52
C LEU A 39 -9.93 -2.36 -3.94
N GLU A 40 -9.10 -3.06 -3.16
CA GLU A 40 -7.72 -3.36 -3.52
C GLU A 40 -7.63 -4.18 -4.81
N ASP A 41 -8.50 -5.18 -4.99
CA ASP A 41 -8.51 -5.99 -6.21
C ASP A 41 -8.97 -5.17 -7.43
N LYS A 42 -9.96 -4.27 -7.26
CA LYS A 42 -10.36 -3.33 -8.32
C LYS A 42 -9.24 -2.34 -8.67
N LEU A 43 -8.50 -1.86 -7.66
CA LEU A 43 -7.38 -0.95 -7.88
C LEU A 43 -6.29 -1.63 -8.71
N LYS A 44 -5.91 -2.86 -8.37
CA LYS A 44 -4.94 -3.65 -9.14
C LYS A 44 -5.37 -3.80 -10.61
N GLU A 45 -6.63 -4.11 -10.85
CA GLU A 45 -7.15 -4.25 -12.21
C GLU A 45 -7.14 -2.93 -12.99
N VAL A 46 -7.53 -1.81 -12.35
CA VAL A 46 -7.45 -0.49 -12.96
C VAL A 46 -6.00 -0.12 -13.29
N SER A 47 -5.05 -0.37 -12.38
CA SER A 47 -3.63 -0.14 -12.64
C SER A 47 -3.12 -0.98 -13.82
N ARG A 48 -3.54 -2.25 -13.92
CA ARG A 48 -3.20 -3.14 -15.03
C ARG A 48 -3.74 -2.63 -16.37
N LEU A 49 -4.99 -2.18 -16.39
CA LEU A 49 -5.62 -1.59 -17.58
C LEU A 49 -4.96 -0.27 -17.98
N ALA A 50 -4.59 0.58 -17.02
CA ALA A 50 -3.90 1.84 -17.28
C ALA A 50 -2.53 1.62 -17.95
N MET A 51 -1.75 0.65 -17.47
CA MET A 51 -0.49 0.28 -18.13
C MET A 51 -0.74 -0.29 -19.53
N ALA A 52 -1.77 -1.14 -19.70
CA ALA A 52 -2.09 -1.68 -21.02
C ALA A 52 -2.45 -0.57 -22.02
N GLU A 53 -3.19 0.45 -21.59
CA GLU A 53 -3.53 1.63 -22.40
C GLU A 53 -2.29 2.47 -22.75
N GLU A 54 -1.44 2.78 -21.78
CA GLU A 54 -0.21 3.57 -21.98
C GLU A 54 0.72 2.93 -23.03
N TYR A 55 0.91 1.62 -22.94
CA TYR A 55 1.76 0.87 -23.86
C TYR A 55 1.00 0.35 -25.10
N ASN A 56 -0.26 0.79 -25.32
CA ASN A 56 -1.13 0.33 -26.41
C ASN A 56 -1.22 -1.20 -26.56
N CYS A 57 -1.08 -1.91 -25.44
CA CYS A 57 -1.13 -3.36 -25.36
C CYS A 57 -2.58 -3.81 -25.11
N LYS A 58 -2.99 -4.97 -25.68
CA LYS A 58 -4.25 -5.56 -25.20
C LYS A 58 -4.06 -6.00 -23.75
N PRO A 59 -5.08 -5.87 -22.88
CA PRO A 59 -4.92 -6.25 -21.48
C PRO A 59 -4.43 -7.69 -21.27
N ARG A 60 -4.78 -8.66 -22.12
CA ARG A 60 -4.25 -10.03 -22.01
C ARG A 60 -2.79 -10.17 -22.41
N GLU A 61 -2.32 -9.30 -23.30
CA GLU A 61 -0.97 -9.38 -23.88
C GLU A 61 0.07 -8.73 -22.95
N LEU A 62 -0.32 -7.79 -22.07
CA LEU A 62 0.61 -7.11 -21.16
C LEU A 62 1.37 -8.09 -20.25
N ASP A 63 0.66 -9.00 -19.57
CA ASP A 63 1.29 -9.96 -18.65
C ASP A 63 2.19 -10.96 -19.39
N GLU A 64 1.79 -11.35 -20.61
CA GLU A 64 2.59 -12.22 -21.48
C GLU A 64 3.87 -11.51 -21.94
N ILE A 65 3.77 -10.24 -22.38
CA ILE A 65 4.91 -9.42 -22.79
C ILE A 65 5.89 -9.24 -21.63
N ILE A 66 5.41 -8.84 -20.44
CA ILE A 66 6.24 -8.67 -19.25
C ILE A 66 6.98 -9.98 -18.91
N THR A 67 6.29 -11.12 -18.98
CA THR A 67 6.87 -12.43 -18.69
C THR A 67 7.95 -12.80 -19.72
N LEU A 68 7.68 -12.57 -21.00
CA LEU A 68 8.61 -12.85 -22.09
C LEU A 68 9.86 -11.96 -22.01
N GLU A 69 9.69 -10.66 -21.76
CA GLU A 69 10.81 -9.73 -21.57
C GLU A 69 11.65 -10.11 -20.36
N HIS A 70 11.01 -10.42 -19.23
CA HIS A 70 11.74 -10.86 -18.03
C HIS A 70 12.55 -12.14 -18.30
N SER A 71 11.97 -13.12 -19.00
CA SER A 71 12.67 -14.34 -19.39
C SER A 71 13.84 -14.06 -20.34
N LEU A 72 13.67 -13.14 -21.28
CA LEU A 72 14.73 -12.73 -22.20
C LEU A 72 15.87 -12.06 -21.45
N LEU A 73 15.59 -11.12 -20.56
CA LEU A 73 16.61 -10.45 -19.73
C LEU A 73 17.41 -11.46 -18.90
N GLN A 74 16.74 -12.45 -18.30
CA GLN A 74 17.43 -13.52 -17.57
C GLN A 74 18.38 -14.33 -18.48
N LYS A 75 17.95 -14.67 -19.70
CA LYS A 75 18.80 -15.37 -20.67
C LYS A 75 20.01 -14.53 -21.10
N LEU A 76 19.81 -13.24 -21.34
CA LEU A 76 20.90 -12.34 -21.72
C LEU A 76 21.92 -12.18 -20.60
N ARG A 77 21.47 -12.03 -19.35
CA ARG A 77 22.35 -12.06 -18.16
C ARG A 77 23.10 -13.38 -18.04
N ALA A 78 22.43 -14.51 -18.25
CA ALA A 78 23.07 -15.83 -18.24
C ALA A 78 24.09 -16.00 -19.37
N SER A 79 23.93 -15.30 -20.49
CA SER A 79 24.91 -15.25 -21.58
C SER A 79 26.09 -14.30 -21.33
N GLY A 80 26.11 -13.60 -20.19
CA GLY A 80 27.22 -12.76 -19.75
C GLY A 80 27.06 -11.26 -20.02
N LEU A 81 25.89 -10.81 -20.49
CA LEU A 81 25.63 -9.37 -20.64
C LEU A 81 25.40 -8.73 -19.27
N SER A 82 26.09 -7.61 -19.04
CA SER A 82 25.86 -6.74 -17.88
C SER A 82 24.62 -5.87 -18.06
N ASP A 83 24.04 -5.39 -16.95
CA ASP A 83 22.87 -4.52 -17.00
C ASP A 83 23.16 -3.20 -17.76
N ASP A 84 24.40 -2.69 -17.73
CA ASP A 84 24.83 -1.50 -18.48
C ASP A 84 24.81 -1.73 -20.00
N GLU A 85 25.20 -2.92 -20.46
CA GLU A 85 25.14 -3.29 -21.88
C GLU A 85 23.70 -3.50 -22.34
N LEU A 86 22.86 -4.08 -21.48
CA LEU A 86 21.43 -4.23 -21.74
C LEU A 86 20.73 -2.87 -21.85
N LEU A 87 21.05 -1.92 -20.97
CA LEU A 87 20.48 -0.57 -21.00
C LEU A 87 20.85 0.18 -22.29
N LYS A 88 22.11 0.05 -22.74
CA LYS A 88 22.57 0.61 -24.02
C LYS A 88 21.83 -0.02 -25.21
N LEU A 89 21.59 -1.34 -25.17
CA LEU A 89 20.88 -2.06 -26.23
C LEU A 89 19.41 -1.64 -26.36
N VAL A 90 18.74 -1.38 -25.24
CA VAL A 90 17.34 -0.91 -25.18
C VAL A 90 17.19 0.55 -25.65
N GLY A 91 18.30 1.26 -25.90
CA GLY A 91 18.30 2.65 -26.35
C GLY A 91 18.24 3.67 -25.22
N GLY A 92 18.46 3.26 -23.96
CA GLY A 92 18.56 4.16 -22.80
C GLY A 92 19.84 5.01 -22.77
N GLY A 93 20.66 4.96 -23.83
CA GLY A 93 22.00 5.54 -23.86
C GLY A 93 22.13 6.92 -24.49
N ASN A 94 21.08 7.55 -25.05
CA ASN A 94 21.24 8.87 -25.67
C ASN A 94 19.94 9.71 -25.72
N THR A 95 19.65 10.45 -24.65
CA THR A 95 19.15 11.82 -24.77
C THR A 95 19.91 12.69 -23.77
N ASP A 96 20.64 13.67 -24.30
CA ASP A 96 21.08 14.84 -23.57
C ASP A 96 19.87 15.49 -22.90
N THR A 97 19.62 15.15 -21.64
CA THR A 97 18.88 16.06 -20.77
C THR A 97 19.91 17.05 -20.27
N GLU A 98 20.02 18.16 -20.99
CA GLU A 98 20.76 19.32 -20.53
C GLU A 98 20.40 19.58 -19.06
N LYS A 99 21.46 19.77 -18.26
CA LYS A 99 21.40 20.28 -16.90
C LYS A 99 20.39 21.43 -16.82
N SER A 100 19.21 21.16 -16.27
CA SER A 100 18.54 22.17 -15.47
C SER A 100 19.02 21.95 -14.05
N ASP A 101 19.85 22.87 -13.57
CA ASP A 101 20.18 22.99 -12.17
C ASP A 101 18.88 22.94 -11.36
N THR A 102 18.70 21.94 -10.49
CA THR A 102 18.00 22.10 -9.20
C THR A 102 18.19 20.85 -8.34
N VAL A 103 19.19 20.96 -7.48
CA VAL A 103 19.32 20.36 -6.14
C VAL A 103 19.32 18.83 -6.07
N ASP A 104 20.51 18.32 -5.78
CA ASP A 104 20.79 17.07 -5.08
C ASP A 104 19.68 16.70 -4.08
N LEU A 105 18.74 15.85 -4.51
CA LEU A 105 17.80 15.15 -3.64
C LEU A 105 18.39 13.78 -3.29
N THR A 106 19.56 13.79 -2.64
CA THR A 106 19.83 12.84 -1.58
C THR A 106 18.78 13.08 -0.48
N ALA A 107 17.56 12.60 -0.71
CA ALA A 107 16.54 12.53 0.33
C ALA A 107 16.97 11.47 1.35
N ASP A 108 17.79 11.95 2.28
CA ASP A 108 17.99 11.44 3.63
C ASP A 108 16.67 10.87 4.16
N PHE A 109 16.54 9.54 4.12
CA PHE A 109 15.48 8.76 4.77
C PHE A 109 15.66 8.79 6.30
N GLY A 110 15.93 9.96 6.87
CA GLY A 110 16.45 10.11 8.22
C GLY A 110 15.95 11.34 8.98
N GLN A 111 15.15 12.22 8.36
CA GLN A 111 14.55 13.32 9.09
C GLN A 111 13.37 12.85 9.96
N GLN A 112 13.74 12.49 11.18
CA GLN A 112 12.86 12.38 12.33
C GLN A 112 11.89 13.56 12.35
N MET A 113 10.59 13.25 12.29
CA MET A 113 9.54 14.19 12.61
C MET A 113 9.75 14.62 14.08
N SER A 114 10.26 15.84 14.27
CA SER A 114 10.24 16.50 15.58
C SER A 114 8.78 16.75 15.94
N PHE A 115 8.21 15.87 16.75
CA PHE A 115 6.97 16.16 17.47
C PHE A 115 7.33 17.23 18.48
N THR A 116 7.02 18.49 18.13
CA THR A 116 7.04 19.56 19.11
C THR A 116 6.03 19.21 20.20
N ASP A 117 6.52 19.12 21.43
CA ASP A 117 5.75 19.03 22.67
C ASP A 117 4.70 20.14 22.67
N LYS A 118 3.46 19.80 22.30
CA LYS A 118 2.31 20.58 22.71
C LYS A 118 1.88 19.98 24.03
N ALA A 119 2.05 20.77 25.10
CA ALA A 119 1.54 20.46 26.42
C ALA A 119 0.13 19.88 26.31
N ASN A 120 -0.04 18.69 26.89
CA ASN A 120 -1.29 17.94 26.90
C ASN A 120 -2.36 18.79 27.62
N PRO A 121 -3.51 19.11 26.99
CA PRO A 121 -4.56 19.92 27.60
C PRO A 121 -5.37 19.19 28.69
N TYR A 122 -4.87 18.06 29.18
CA TYR A 122 -5.47 17.26 30.25
C TYR A 122 -4.54 17.06 31.46
N GLU A 123 -3.45 17.82 31.55
CA GLU A 123 -2.70 17.97 32.80
C GLU A 123 -3.42 19.01 33.67
N ASP A 124 -4.26 18.53 34.58
CA ASP A 124 -4.61 19.16 35.87
C ASP A 124 -4.59 18.06 36.95
#